data_AF-A0AA39XRT4-F1
#
_entry.id   AF-A0AA39XRT4-F1
#
_cell.length_a   1.000
_cell.length_b   1.000
_cell.length_c   1.000
_cell.angle_alpha   90.00
_cell.angle_beta   90.00
_cell.angle_gamma   90.00
#
_symmetry.space_group_name_H-M   'P 1'
#
loop_
_entity.id
_entity.type
_entity.pdbx_description
1 polymer ?
#
loop_
_entity_poly.entity_id
_entity_poly.type
_entity_poly.pdbx_seq_one_letter_code
_entity_poly.pdbx_strand_id
1 'polypeptide(L)'
;MASWADEKISGARLDGGGGYFPVPNSVETGSVQDIASLSPPQKRRSPCSYTMMFVLAALTLLLAWTAGPYVEQHIRNIRGTTSEDDIFENWGKPGTGTESLAWYPTDFLRDVIPVPCHSHNDYWRKVPLFSALHAGCIGTEADVWLRSGDLLVGHDTAALQPNRTFQSLYVNPIVEILERNNPETEFYNDKRRGVFDTDPSQTLILLVDLKTNGAETWPWVLRQLQPLRERGWLSFYEDGKVHERQVTVVGTGNTPFELIVANSTYRDAFFDAPLDKLENSQFNSTNSYYASVSFWSAIGNVWFRGGKPSDEQMAKIRAQIKEARARGLHSRYWELPAWPIHIRNRVWQILIEEGIDLLNVDDLDGATKEDWTKPSGIFR
;
A
#
# COMPACT_ATOMS: atom_id res chain seq x y z
N MET A 1 11.13 24.51 18.26
CA MET A 1 10.61 25.06 19.54
C MET A 1 9.22 24.50 19.74
N ALA A 2 9.08 23.54 20.66
CA ALA A 2 7.87 23.02 21.32
C ALA A 2 8.16 21.54 21.70
N SER A 3 8.64 21.36 22.93
CA SER A 3 8.93 20.08 23.59
C SER A 3 7.70 19.58 24.34
N TRP A 4 7.49 18.28 24.42
CA TRP A 4 6.70 17.68 25.49
C TRP A 4 7.47 16.52 26.11
N ALA A 5 7.52 16.56 27.44
CA ALA A 5 8.37 15.79 28.33
C ALA A 5 7.63 14.60 28.94
N ASP A 6 8.42 13.57 29.25
CA ASP A 6 8.09 12.43 30.11
C ASP A 6 7.73 12.86 31.54
N GLU A 7 6.79 12.13 32.16
CA GLU A 7 6.75 12.05 33.63
C GLU A 7 6.36 10.64 34.10
N LYS A 8 7.33 9.98 34.76
CA LYS A 8 7.17 8.78 35.59
C LYS A 8 6.64 9.19 36.97
N ILE A 9 5.76 8.40 37.57
CA ILE A 9 5.56 8.44 39.04
C ILE A 9 5.53 7.03 39.64
N SER A 10 6.34 6.89 40.68
CA SER A 10 6.53 5.77 41.60
C SER A 10 5.69 5.91 42.87
N GLY A 11 5.32 4.78 43.50
CA GLY A 11 5.49 4.57 44.94
C GLY A 11 4.42 5.00 45.98
N ALA A 12 3.68 3.99 46.48
CA ALA A 12 3.36 3.66 47.89
C ALA A 12 2.63 4.62 48.88
N ARG A 13 1.41 4.16 49.28
CA ARG A 13 0.84 3.89 50.63
C ARG A 13 0.69 5.03 51.67
N LEU A 14 -0.56 5.24 52.15
CA LEU A 14 -0.92 5.61 53.53
C LEU A 14 -2.35 5.12 53.90
N ASP A 15 -2.50 4.66 55.15
CA ASP A 15 -3.73 4.18 55.83
C ASP A 15 -4.55 5.33 56.47
N GLY A 16 -5.84 5.07 56.78
CA GLY A 16 -6.48 5.63 57.98
C GLY A 16 -7.94 6.15 57.88
N GLY A 17 -8.89 5.40 58.46
CA GLY A 17 -9.82 5.91 59.49
C GLY A 17 -11.17 6.58 59.14
N GLY A 18 -12.27 5.85 59.39
CA GLY A 18 -13.33 6.27 60.33
C GLY A 18 -14.52 7.13 59.86
N GLY A 19 -15.75 6.60 60.01
CA GLY A 19 -17.01 7.38 60.06
C GLY A 19 -18.26 6.49 60.03
N TYR A 20 -19.08 6.53 61.09
CA TYR A 20 -20.12 5.54 61.45
C TYR A 20 -21.47 6.25 61.76
N PHE A 21 -22.58 5.53 61.47
CA PHE A 21 -23.93 5.50 62.13
C PHE A 21 -25.09 6.31 61.51
N PRO A 22 -26.37 5.97 61.82
CA PRO A 22 -27.05 4.67 62.08
C PRO A 22 -28.40 4.57 61.32
N VAL A 23 -29.20 3.49 61.46
CA VAL A 23 -30.55 3.36 62.13
C VAL A 23 -31.10 1.90 61.94
N PRO A 24 -32.21 1.41 62.55
CA PRO A 24 -32.18 0.41 63.64
C PRO A 24 -32.97 -0.90 63.40
N ASN A 25 -32.85 -1.77 64.40
CA ASN A 25 -33.46 -3.09 64.61
C ASN A 25 -35.00 -3.20 64.49
N SER A 26 -35.43 -4.40 64.10
CA SER A 26 -36.47 -5.16 64.83
C SER A 26 -36.16 -6.66 64.74
N VAL A 27 -36.08 -7.31 65.90
CA VAL A 27 -35.81 -8.73 66.16
C VAL A 27 -37.13 -9.44 66.45
N GLU A 28 -37.29 -10.70 66.05
CA GLU A 28 -37.83 -11.82 66.86
C GLU A 28 -37.88 -13.10 66.00
N THR A 29 -36.95 -14.05 66.23
CA THR A 29 -37.06 -15.29 67.02
C THR A 29 -38.02 -16.35 66.45
N GLY A 30 -37.45 -17.52 66.12
CA GLY A 30 -38.19 -18.76 65.88
C GLY A 30 -37.31 -19.81 65.20
N SER A 31 -36.60 -20.61 66.00
CA SER A 31 -35.87 -21.79 65.55
C SER A 31 -36.71 -23.07 65.76
N VAL A 32 -36.32 -24.09 64.98
CA VAL A 32 -36.47 -25.54 65.20
C VAL A 32 -37.49 -26.26 64.30
N GLN A 33 -36.95 -27.27 63.60
CA GLN A 33 -37.57 -28.44 62.95
C GLN A 33 -38.14 -28.29 61.53
N ASP A 34 -37.30 -28.58 60.52
CA ASP A 34 -37.40 -29.82 59.71
C ASP A 34 -36.44 -29.76 58.49
N ILE A 35 -35.27 -30.40 58.62
CA ILE A 35 -34.38 -30.70 57.49
C ILE A 35 -34.46 -32.20 57.23
N ALA A 36 -35.27 -32.62 56.26
CA ALA A 36 -35.11 -33.91 55.60
C ALA A 36 -35.79 -33.94 54.21
N SER A 37 -35.00 -34.28 53.20
CA SER A 37 -35.37 -34.87 51.91
C SER A 37 -36.02 -34.01 50.82
N LEU A 38 -35.19 -33.40 49.96
CA LEU A 38 -35.55 -33.18 48.54
C LEU A 38 -34.30 -33.42 47.66
N SER A 39 -34.32 -34.50 46.87
CA SER A 39 -33.36 -34.76 45.80
C SER A 39 -33.67 -33.88 44.57
N PRO A 40 -32.69 -33.44 43.77
CA PRO A 40 -32.96 -32.65 42.56
C PRO A 40 -33.57 -33.53 41.44
N PRO A 41 -34.38 -32.95 40.52
CA PRO A 41 -35.07 -33.73 39.49
C PRO A 41 -34.10 -34.20 38.40
N GLN A 42 -34.10 -35.51 38.12
CA GLN A 42 -33.48 -36.07 36.91
C GLN A 42 -34.31 -35.68 35.68
N LYS A 43 -33.78 -34.78 34.83
CA LYS A 43 -34.29 -34.55 33.48
C LYS A 43 -34.06 -35.80 32.61
N ARG A 44 -35.12 -36.56 32.32
CA ARG A 44 -35.10 -37.58 31.26
C ARG A 44 -34.93 -36.89 29.91
N ARG A 45 -33.79 -37.08 29.25
CA ARG A 45 -33.59 -36.70 27.84
C ARG A 45 -34.42 -37.64 26.97
N SER A 46 -35.25 -37.09 26.08
CA SER A 46 -36.11 -37.90 25.21
C SER A 46 -35.28 -38.56 24.09
N PRO A 47 -35.57 -39.82 23.72
CA PRO A 47 -34.87 -40.55 22.66
C PRO A 47 -35.06 -39.95 21.25
N CYS A 48 -35.95 -38.97 21.10
CA CYS A 48 -36.25 -38.28 19.84
C CYS A 48 -35.12 -37.31 19.41
N SER A 49 -34.30 -36.82 20.36
CA SER A 49 -33.22 -35.89 20.05
C SER A 49 -32.03 -36.56 19.35
N TYR A 50 -31.65 -37.77 19.76
CA TYR A 50 -30.54 -38.50 19.16
C TYR A 50 -30.89 -39.05 17.78
N THR A 51 -32.10 -39.59 17.61
CA THR A 51 -32.59 -40.07 16.32
C THR A 51 -32.64 -38.97 15.27
N MET A 52 -33.08 -37.76 15.64
CA MET A 52 -33.10 -36.62 14.72
C MET A 52 -31.69 -36.17 14.32
N MET A 53 -30.72 -36.19 15.24
CA MET A 53 -29.31 -35.89 14.89
C MET A 53 -28.70 -36.95 13.98
N PHE A 54 -28.98 -38.24 14.20
CA PHE A 54 -28.50 -39.31 13.32
C PHE A 54 -29.10 -39.21 11.91
N VAL A 55 -30.39 -38.88 11.79
CA VAL A 55 -31.04 -38.68 10.50
C VAL A 55 -30.43 -37.48 9.75
N LEU A 56 -30.20 -36.36 10.44
CA LEU A 56 -29.55 -35.19 9.83
C LEU A 56 -28.11 -35.49 9.38
N ALA A 57 -27.34 -36.21 10.19
CA ALA A 57 -25.98 -36.62 9.82
C ALA A 57 -25.96 -37.61 8.64
N ALA A 58 -26.92 -38.53 8.58
CA ALA A 58 -27.04 -39.46 7.46
C ALA A 58 -27.44 -38.73 6.16
N LEU A 59 -28.35 -37.75 6.25
CA LEU A 59 -28.75 -36.94 5.11
C LEU A 59 -27.62 -36.04 4.59
N THR A 60 -26.82 -35.44 5.46
CA THR A 60 -25.66 -34.64 5.04
C THR A 60 -24.58 -35.50 4.38
N LEU A 61 -24.34 -36.71 4.90
CA LEU A 61 -23.42 -37.68 4.27
C LEU A 61 -23.95 -38.16 2.91
N LEU A 62 -25.26 -38.42 2.79
CA LEU A 62 -25.87 -38.81 1.52
C LEU A 62 -25.81 -37.68 0.48
N LEU A 63 -26.05 -36.43 0.90
CA LEU A 63 -25.88 -35.24 0.05
C LEU A 63 -24.42 -35.06 -0.37
N ALA A 64 -23.47 -35.21 0.55
CA ALA A 64 -22.05 -35.13 0.23
C ALA A 64 -21.63 -36.24 -0.77
N TRP A 65 -22.16 -37.45 -0.62
CA TRP A 65 -21.83 -38.58 -1.50
C TRP A 65 -22.47 -38.47 -2.90
N THR A 66 -23.69 -37.92 -2.99
CA THR A 66 -24.41 -37.78 -4.27
C THR A 66 -24.06 -36.51 -5.03
N ALA A 67 -23.89 -35.38 -4.33
CA ALA A 67 -23.56 -34.10 -4.94
C ALA A 67 -22.05 -33.86 -5.05
N GLY A 68 -21.23 -34.49 -4.21
CA GLY A 68 -19.78 -34.34 -4.21
C GLY A 68 -19.12 -34.59 -5.57
N PRO A 69 -19.39 -35.73 -6.24
CA PRO A 69 -18.82 -36.04 -7.55
C PRO A 69 -19.26 -35.05 -8.64
N TYR A 70 -20.50 -34.57 -8.60
CA TYR A 70 -21.02 -33.58 -9.54
C TYR A 70 -20.42 -32.19 -9.32
N VAL A 71 -20.25 -31.78 -8.06
CA VAL A 71 -19.58 -30.52 -7.70
C VAL A 71 -18.10 -30.59 -8.09
N GLU A 72 -17.44 -31.72 -7.84
CA GLU A 72 -16.05 -31.92 -8.23
C GLU A 72 -15.87 -31.90 -9.75
N GLN A 73 -16.75 -32.55 -10.51
CA GLN A 73 -16.72 -32.53 -11.96
C GLN A 73 -17.07 -31.15 -12.54
N HIS A 74 -17.99 -30.41 -11.92
CA HIS A 74 -18.30 -29.04 -12.31
C HIS A 74 -17.13 -28.08 -12.01
N ILE A 75 -16.45 -28.26 -10.87
CA ILE A 75 -15.22 -27.54 -10.53
C ILE A 75 -14.10 -27.87 -11.53
N ARG A 76 -13.94 -29.13 -11.94
CA ARG A 76 -12.96 -29.53 -12.97
C ARG A 76 -13.29 -28.91 -14.34
N ASN A 77 -14.57 -28.89 -14.72
CA ASN A 77 -15.02 -28.28 -15.97
C ASN A 77 -14.88 -26.74 -15.97
N ILE A 78 -15.08 -26.07 -14.82
CA ILE A 78 -14.83 -24.63 -14.66
C ILE A 78 -13.33 -24.31 -14.62
N ARG A 79 -12.52 -25.19 -14.03
CA ARG A 79 -11.06 -25.04 -13.93
C ARG A 79 -10.30 -25.48 -15.18
N GLY A 80 -10.99 -25.87 -16.25
CA GLY A 80 -10.39 -26.12 -17.55
C GLY A 80 -9.18 -27.04 -17.51
N THR A 81 -9.30 -28.26 -17.00
CA THR A 81 -8.22 -29.24 -17.13
C THR A 81 -8.60 -30.32 -18.13
N THR A 82 -7.99 -30.27 -19.32
CA THR A 82 -7.46 -31.45 -20.03
C THR A 82 -6.84 -31.05 -21.39
N SER A 83 -5.58 -31.43 -21.56
CA SER A 83 -4.75 -31.51 -22.78
C SER A 83 -3.73 -30.42 -23.10
N GLU A 84 -3.94 -29.12 -22.86
CA GLU A 84 -2.90 -28.12 -23.19
C GLU A 84 -1.78 -28.02 -22.14
N ASP A 85 -2.11 -28.05 -20.85
CA ASP A 85 -1.11 -27.97 -19.77
C ASP A 85 -0.16 -29.19 -19.71
N ASP A 86 -0.62 -30.36 -20.18
CA ASP A 86 0.10 -31.64 -20.13
C ASP A 86 1.29 -31.67 -21.12
N ILE A 87 1.14 -31.00 -22.27
CA ILE A 87 2.19 -30.93 -23.30
C ILE A 87 3.32 -29.97 -22.88
N PHE A 88 2.99 -28.95 -22.09
CA PHE A 88 3.95 -27.96 -21.59
C PHE A 88 4.48 -28.29 -20.19
N GLU A 89 4.00 -29.35 -19.54
CA GLU A 89 4.43 -29.71 -18.18
C GLU A 89 5.95 -29.91 -18.08
N ASN A 90 6.57 -30.37 -19.16
CA ASN A 90 8.01 -30.59 -19.24
C ASN A 90 8.78 -29.43 -19.90
N TRP A 91 8.10 -28.38 -20.37
CA TRP A 91 8.76 -27.24 -20.97
C TRP A 91 9.70 -26.56 -19.96
N GLY A 92 10.97 -26.37 -20.34
CA GLY A 92 11.98 -25.76 -19.48
C GLY A 92 12.62 -26.66 -18.43
N LYS A 93 12.15 -27.90 -18.25
CA LYS A 93 12.73 -28.82 -17.24
C LYS A 93 14.03 -29.47 -17.74
N PRO A 94 14.98 -29.81 -16.84
CA PRO A 94 16.20 -30.53 -17.20
C PRO A 94 15.93 -31.88 -17.90
N GLY A 95 16.68 -32.17 -18.97
CA GLY A 95 16.57 -33.39 -19.77
C GLY A 95 15.54 -33.36 -20.90
N THR A 96 14.96 -32.20 -21.20
CA THR A 96 13.85 -32.04 -22.17
C THR A 96 14.28 -31.41 -23.49
N GLY A 97 15.50 -30.86 -23.56
CA GLY A 97 15.98 -30.10 -24.72
C GLY A 97 15.37 -28.70 -24.85
N THR A 98 14.56 -28.29 -23.87
CA THR A 98 13.93 -26.96 -23.78
C THR A 98 14.37 -26.18 -22.55
N GLU A 99 15.40 -26.64 -21.84
CA GLU A 99 15.91 -26.03 -20.59
C GLU A 99 16.29 -24.56 -20.78
N SER A 100 16.90 -24.24 -21.91
CA SER A 100 17.26 -22.88 -22.28
C SER A 100 16.06 -21.98 -22.61
N LEU A 101 14.86 -22.57 -22.73
CA LEU A 101 13.59 -21.90 -23.03
C LEU A 101 12.67 -21.83 -21.79
N ALA A 102 13.15 -22.29 -20.63
CA ALA A 102 12.38 -22.28 -19.37
C ALA A 102 12.02 -20.87 -18.90
N TRP A 103 12.82 -19.88 -19.30
CA TRP A 103 12.73 -18.52 -18.80
C TRP A 103 12.73 -17.53 -19.95
N TYR A 104 11.73 -16.64 -19.95
CA TYR A 104 11.73 -15.52 -20.88
C TYR A 104 12.74 -14.47 -20.40
N PRO A 105 13.60 -13.91 -21.27
CA PRO A 105 14.69 -13.03 -20.85
C PRO A 105 14.31 -11.81 -19.97
N THR A 106 13.03 -11.41 -19.93
CA THR A 106 12.52 -10.29 -19.13
C THR A 106 11.32 -10.69 -18.25
N ASP A 107 11.21 -11.96 -17.86
CA ASP A 107 10.01 -12.54 -17.23
C ASP A 107 9.60 -11.95 -15.86
N PHE A 108 10.47 -11.16 -15.22
CA PHE A 108 10.29 -10.76 -13.82
C PHE A 108 8.95 -10.05 -13.53
N LEU A 109 8.48 -9.22 -14.47
CA LEU A 109 7.19 -8.53 -14.41
C LEU A 109 6.37 -8.77 -15.69
N ARG A 110 6.53 -9.96 -16.28
CA ARG A 110 5.73 -10.37 -17.45
C ARG A 110 4.25 -10.33 -17.09
N ASP A 111 3.44 -9.80 -18.01
CA ASP A 111 1.99 -9.65 -17.89
C ASP A 111 1.47 -8.70 -16.79
N VAL A 112 2.35 -8.02 -16.07
CA VAL A 112 1.96 -6.98 -15.11
C VAL A 112 1.62 -5.71 -15.88
N ILE A 113 0.37 -5.24 -15.77
CA ILE A 113 -0.09 -3.99 -16.37
C ILE A 113 0.20 -2.84 -15.40
N PRO A 114 0.93 -1.78 -15.81
CA PRO A 114 1.11 -0.62 -14.96
C PRO A 114 -0.22 0.10 -14.69
N VAL A 115 -0.43 0.47 -13.43
CA VAL A 115 -1.61 1.17 -12.91
C VAL A 115 -1.13 2.48 -12.27
N PRO A 116 -1.84 3.61 -12.47
CA PRO A 116 -1.51 4.91 -11.87
C PRO A 116 -1.79 4.94 -10.36
N CYS A 117 -1.11 4.08 -9.61
CA CYS A 117 -1.09 4.02 -8.16
C CYS A 117 0.31 4.24 -7.61
N HIS A 118 0.33 4.81 -6.41
CA HIS A 118 1.51 5.05 -5.61
C HIS A 118 1.46 4.20 -4.35
N SER A 119 2.37 3.23 -4.22
CA SER A 119 2.54 2.41 -3.03
C SER A 119 3.08 3.27 -1.89
N HIS A 120 2.17 3.75 -1.05
CA HIS A 120 2.50 4.54 0.13
C HIS A 120 3.17 3.67 1.18
N ASN A 121 4.16 4.23 1.88
CA ASN A 121 5.01 3.53 2.84
C ASN A 121 5.49 2.17 2.29
N ASP A 122 6.00 2.15 1.05
CA ASP A 122 6.30 0.92 0.33
C ASP A 122 7.29 0.00 1.08
N TYR A 123 8.13 0.58 1.93
CA TYR A 123 9.04 -0.18 2.78
C TYR A 123 8.33 -1.02 3.87
N TRP A 124 7.04 -0.80 4.13
CA TRP A 124 6.19 -1.67 4.96
C TRP A 124 5.65 -2.89 4.21
N ARG A 125 5.78 -2.95 2.88
CA ARG A 125 5.33 -4.13 2.13
C ARG A 125 6.12 -5.37 2.54
N LYS A 126 5.50 -6.54 2.36
CA LYS A 126 6.12 -7.85 2.64
C LYS A 126 7.45 -7.99 1.91
N VAL A 127 7.48 -7.53 0.65
CA VAL A 127 8.68 -7.43 -0.15
C VAL A 127 8.71 -6.00 -0.72
N PRO A 128 9.47 -5.06 -0.11
CA PRO A 128 9.61 -3.69 -0.58
C PRO A 128 9.99 -3.64 -2.06
N LEU A 129 9.54 -2.60 -2.77
CA LEU A 129 9.57 -2.42 -4.22
C LEU A 129 8.75 -3.46 -4.99
N PHE A 130 9.08 -4.74 -4.80
CA PHE A 130 8.56 -5.84 -5.59
C PHE A 130 7.06 -6.09 -5.42
N SER A 131 6.51 -5.88 -4.21
CA SER A 131 5.07 -6.03 -3.99
C SER A 131 4.27 -4.98 -4.77
N ALA A 132 4.77 -3.75 -4.83
CA ALA A 132 4.16 -2.66 -5.60
C ALA A 132 4.27 -2.90 -7.09
N LEU A 133 5.46 -3.26 -7.58
CA LEU A 133 5.67 -3.58 -8.98
C LEU A 133 4.78 -4.74 -9.42
N HIS A 134 4.73 -5.84 -8.66
CA HIS A 134 3.85 -6.98 -8.97
C HIS A 134 2.37 -6.61 -9.00
N ALA A 135 1.93 -5.66 -8.18
CA ALA A 135 0.57 -5.15 -8.21
C ALA A 135 0.31 -4.21 -9.42
N GLY A 136 1.35 -3.71 -10.07
CA GLY A 136 1.27 -2.77 -11.19
C GLY A 136 1.51 -1.30 -10.79
N CYS A 137 1.74 -0.97 -9.52
CA CYS A 137 1.92 0.44 -9.13
C CYS A 137 3.19 1.05 -9.74
N ILE A 138 3.01 2.17 -10.42
CA ILE A 138 4.10 2.92 -11.07
C ILE A 138 4.83 3.87 -10.12
N GLY A 139 4.39 3.99 -8.86
CA GLY A 139 5.05 4.80 -7.84
C GLY A 139 5.32 4.03 -6.56
N THR A 140 6.49 4.25 -5.96
CA THR A 140 6.89 3.72 -4.64
C THR A 140 7.51 4.81 -3.78
N GLU A 141 7.51 4.60 -2.46
CA GLU A 141 7.99 5.55 -1.46
C GLU A 141 9.06 4.96 -0.55
N ALA A 142 10.11 5.74 -0.30
CA ALA A 142 11.16 5.42 0.66
C ALA A 142 11.29 6.53 1.71
N ASP A 143 10.99 6.20 2.97
CA ASP A 143 11.23 7.08 4.12
C ASP A 143 12.69 6.96 4.56
N VAL A 144 13.51 7.94 4.22
CA VAL A 144 14.97 7.87 4.42
C VAL A 144 15.43 8.67 5.64
N TRP A 145 16.33 8.05 6.40
CA TRP A 145 16.98 8.62 7.58
C TRP A 145 18.48 8.58 7.41
N LEU A 146 19.14 9.74 7.40
CA LEU A 146 20.60 9.80 7.45
C LEU A 146 21.09 9.40 8.85
N ARG A 147 21.81 8.27 8.93
CA ARG A 147 22.38 7.73 10.17
C ARG A 147 23.74 7.12 9.87
N SER A 148 24.75 7.48 10.67
CA SER A 148 26.09 6.87 10.60
C SER A 148 26.71 6.85 9.18
N GLY A 149 26.42 7.86 8.37
CA GLY A 149 26.93 7.95 6.99
C GLY A 149 26.21 7.05 5.96
N ASP A 150 25.00 6.59 6.25
CA ASP A 150 24.15 5.87 5.30
C ASP A 150 22.67 6.31 5.42
N LEU A 151 21.88 5.96 4.41
CA LEU A 151 20.44 6.21 4.34
C LEU A 151 19.69 4.94 4.73
N LEU A 152 19.25 4.87 5.98
CA LEU A 152 18.38 3.81 6.47
C LEU A 152 16.92 4.11 6.10
N VAL A 153 16.13 3.05 5.90
CA VAL A 153 14.72 3.18 5.52
C VAL A 153 13.79 2.68 6.62
N GLY A 154 12.80 3.49 6.99
CA GLY A 154 11.76 3.12 7.93
C GLY A 154 10.83 4.27 8.29
N HIS A 155 9.65 3.95 8.81
CA HIS A 155 8.65 4.95 9.20
C HIS A 155 9.10 5.81 10.38
N ASP A 156 9.78 5.18 11.33
CA ASP A 156 10.30 5.79 12.53
C ASP A 156 11.67 5.20 12.90
N THR A 157 12.32 5.78 13.90
CA THR A 157 13.65 5.38 14.34
C THR A 157 13.71 3.96 14.93
N ALA A 158 12.59 3.41 15.43
CA ALA A 158 12.54 2.06 15.99
C ALA A 158 12.48 0.98 14.89
N ALA A 159 12.01 1.35 13.69
CA ALA A 159 11.97 0.46 12.52
C ALA A 159 13.31 0.37 11.76
N LEU A 160 14.29 1.22 12.07
CA LEU A 160 15.56 1.28 11.34
C LEU A 160 16.42 0.04 11.62
N GLN A 161 16.93 -0.57 10.56
CA GLN A 161 17.84 -1.71 10.64
C GLN A 161 19.04 -1.49 9.71
N PRO A 162 20.26 -1.90 10.10
CA PRO A 162 21.47 -1.69 9.29
C PRO A 162 21.43 -2.28 7.88
N ASN A 163 20.65 -3.34 7.66
CA ASN A 163 20.50 -4.01 6.37
C ASN A 163 19.36 -3.44 5.51
N ARG A 164 18.54 -2.52 6.05
CA ARG A 164 17.41 -1.89 5.38
C ARG A 164 17.79 -0.47 4.98
N THR A 165 18.53 -0.37 3.88
CA THR A 165 19.06 0.89 3.37
C THR A 165 18.35 1.29 2.08
N PHE A 166 18.48 2.56 1.70
CA PHE A 166 17.91 3.07 0.45
C PHE A 166 18.52 2.34 -0.76
N GLN A 167 19.81 2.01 -0.71
CA GLN A 167 20.46 1.15 -1.70
C GLN A 167 19.87 -0.27 -1.73
N SER A 168 19.77 -0.94 -0.57
CA SER A 168 19.39 -2.36 -0.54
C SER A 168 17.92 -2.62 -0.87
N LEU A 169 17.03 -1.69 -0.53
CA LEU A 169 15.59 -1.84 -0.75
C LEU A 169 15.09 -1.27 -2.09
N TYR A 170 15.76 -0.26 -2.63
CA TYR A 170 15.27 0.46 -3.81
C TYR A 170 16.28 0.53 -4.95
N VAL A 171 17.41 1.23 -4.76
CA VAL A 171 18.29 1.56 -5.89
C VAL A 171 18.91 0.30 -6.53
N ASN A 172 19.51 -0.59 -5.74
CA ASN A 172 20.14 -1.80 -6.28
C ASN A 172 19.11 -2.73 -6.95
N PRO A 173 17.95 -3.04 -6.32
CA PRO A 173 16.91 -3.81 -7.00
C PRO A 173 16.41 -3.19 -8.32
N ILE A 174 16.23 -1.87 -8.38
CA ILE A 174 15.83 -1.19 -9.61
C ILE A 174 16.91 -1.33 -10.69
N VAL A 175 18.18 -1.16 -10.34
CA VAL A 175 19.30 -1.38 -11.27
C VAL A 175 19.27 -2.80 -11.81
N GLU A 176 19.13 -3.82 -10.94
CA GLU A 176 19.09 -5.22 -11.36
C GLU A 176 17.92 -5.53 -12.31
N ILE A 177 16.74 -4.98 -12.04
CA ILE A 177 15.57 -5.12 -12.93
C ILE A 177 15.87 -4.50 -14.30
N LEU A 178 16.38 -3.27 -14.33
CA LEU A 178 16.64 -2.55 -15.58
C LEU A 178 17.80 -3.16 -16.38
N GLU A 179 18.83 -3.72 -15.73
CA GLU A 179 19.92 -4.46 -16.41
C GLU A 179 19.38 -5.72 -17.09
N ARG A 180 18.52 -6.48 -16.40
CA ARG A 180 17.88 -7.67 -16.99
C ARG A 180 16.92 -7.31 -18.13
N ASN A 181 16.17 -6.22 -17.98
CA ASN A 181 15.22 -5.76 -18.99
C ASN A 181 15.91 -5.11 -20.20
N ASN A 182 17.19 -4.75 -20.10
CA ASN A 182 17.96 -4.15 -21.20
C ASN A 182 19.26 -4.93 -21.48
N PRO A 183 19.16 -6.20 -21.94
CA PRO A 183 20.33 -7.03 -22.18
C PRO A 183 21.06 -6.59 -23.46
N GLU A 184 22.38 -6.60 -23.45
CA GLU A 184 23.19 -6.39 -24.65
C GLU A 184 23.28 -7.71 -25.43
N THR A 185 22.55 -7.81 -26.55
CA THR A 185 22.47 -9.00 -27.41
C THR A 185 22.61 -8.62 -28.88
N GLU A 186 22.78 -9.59 -29.77
CA GLU A 186 22.75 -9.33 -31.23
C GLU A 186 21.40 -8.79 -31.73
N PHE A 187 20.32 -9.00 -30.96
CA PHE A 187 18.95 -8.61 -31.30
C PHE A 187 18.53 -7.26 -30.72
N TYR A 188 19.17 -6.84 -29.62
CA TYR A 188 18.79 -5.66 -28.86
C TYR A 188 20.00 -5.03 -28.18
N ASN A 189 20.18 -3.72 -28.39
CA ASN A 189 21.29 -2.93 -27.85
C ASN A 189 20.84 -1.51 -27.43
N ASP A 190 19.57 -1.36 -27.04
CA ASP A 190 19.03 -0.10 -26.50
C ASP A 190 18.90 -0.21 -24.96
N LYS A 191 18.71 0.91 -24.27
CA LYS A 191 18.60 0.97 -22.80
C LYS A 191 17.30 1.62 -22.33
N ARG A 192 16.29 1.61 -23.20
CA ARG A 192 15.04 2.36 -23.01
C ARG A 192 13.91 1.58 -22.34
N ARG A 193 14.05 0.28 -22.11
CA ARG A 193 12.99 -0.53 -21.48
C ARG A 193 12.95 -0.24 -19.98
N GLY A 194 11.77 0.12 -19.49
CA GLY A 194 11.46 0.31 -18.07
C GLY A 194 11.28 -1.00 -17.32
N VAL A 195 10.68 -0.90 -16.14
CA VAL A 195 10.47 -2.06 -15.25
C VAL A 195 9.32 -2.95 -15.72
N PHE A 196 8.31 -2.39 -16.38
CA PHE A 196 7.14 -3.12 -16.88
C PHE A 196 7.37 -3.60 -18.30
N ASP A 197 7.24 -4.91 -18.54
CA ASP A 197 7.43 -5.49 -19.88
C ASP A 197 6.26 -5.17 -20.82
N THR A 198 5.05 -5.02 -20.25
CA THR A 198 3.80 -4.70 -20.96
C THR A 198 3.76 -3.26 -21.48
N ASP A 199 4.45 -2.34 -20.80
CA ASP A 199 4.71 -0.98 -21.25
C ASP A 199 6.15 -0.58 -20.90
N PRO A 200 7.11 -0.85 -21.81
CA PRO A 200 8.51 -0.53 -21.57
C PRO A 200 8.80 0.97 -21.49
N SER A 201 7.86 1.85 -21.84
CA SER A 201 8.04 3.30 -21.76
C SER A 201 7.62 3.88 -20.41
N GLN A 202 6.83 3.15 -19.62
CA GLN A 202 6.35 3.58 -18.33
C GLN A 202 7.50 3.82 -17.33
N THR A 203 7.66 5.08 -16.90
CA THR A 203 8.60 5.45 -15.84
C THR A 203 8.16 4.90 -14.48
N LEU A 204 9.11 4.43 -13.68
CA LEU A 204 8.91 4.14 -12.26
C LEU A 204 9.20 5.39 -11.44
N ILE A 205 8.26 5.82 -10.61
CA ILE A 205 8.41 6.98 -9.76
C ILE A 205 8.91 6.55 -8.39
N LEU A 206 10.12 6.97 -8.03
CA LEU A 206 10.72 6.75 -6.72
C LEU A 206 10.59 8.03 -5.88
N LEU A 207 9.61 8.07 -4.99
CA LEU A 207 9.42 9.15 -4.04
C LEU A 207 10.32 8.93 -2.82
N VAL A 208 11.12 9.93 -2.47
CA VAL A 208 12.09 9.87 -1.36
C VAL A 208 11.67 10.89 -0.31
N ASP A 209 11.16 10.42 0.83
CA ASP A 209 10.73 11.24 1.95
C ASP A 209 11.88 11.38 2.96
N LEU A 210 12.42 12.60 3.07
CA LEU A 210 13.52 12.90 3.99
C LEU A 210 13.00 13.12 5.41
N LYS A 211 13.28 12.16 6.30
CA LYS A 211 12.90 12.22 7.72
C LYS A 211 13.94 12.90 8.62
N THR A 212 15.12 13.18 8.08
CA THR A 212 16.22 13.91 8.76
C THR A 212 16.42 15.30 8.15
N ASN A 213 17.43 16.04 8.61
CA ASN A 213 17.72 17.39 8.10
C ASN A 213 17.90 17.36 6.58
N GLY A 214 17.10 18.15 5.86
CA GLY A 214 17.06 18.19 4.41
C GLY A 214 18.39 18.50 3.74
N ALA A 215 19.03 19.57 4.18
CA ALA A 215 20.28 20.07 3.59
C ALA A 215 21.44 19.08 3.79
N GLU A 216 21.45 18.35 4.90
CA GLU A 216 22.44 17.31 5.16
C GLU A 216 22.11 16.01 4.40
N THR A 217 20.84 15.61 4.34
CA THR A 217 20.41 14.30 3.82
C THR A 217 20.34 14.25 2.30
N TRP A 218 19.89 15.33 1.66
CA TRP A 218 19.67 15.36 0.20
C TRP A 218 20.93 15.03 -0.63
N PRO A 219 22.14 15.55 -0.30
CA PRO A 219 23.37 15.15 -1.00
C PRO A 219 23.67 13.66 -0.92
N TRP A 220 23.28 12.97 0.16
CA TRP A 220 23.43 11.51 0.27
C TRP A 220 22.47 10.78 -0.65
N VAL A 221 21.23 11.25 -0.80
CA VAL A 221 20.26 10.69 -1.74
C VAL A 221 20.82 10.79 -3.16
N LEU A 222 21.25 11.99 -3.58
CA LEU A 222 21.84 12.19 -4.91
C LEU A 222 23.06 11.31 -5.17
N ARG A 223 23.92 11.11 -4.16
CA ARG A 223 25.07 10.20 -4.24
C ARG A 223 24.62 8.75 -4.43
N GLN A 224 23.64 8.28 -3.66
CA GLN A 224 23.18 6.89 -3.75
C GLN A 224 22.43 6.60 -5.06
N LEU A 225 21.87 7.61 -5.74
CA LEU A 225 21.28 7.48 -7.08
C LEU A 225 22.31 7.31 -8.23
N GLN A 226 23.60 7.42 -7.94
CA GLN A 226 24.66 7.37 -8.95
C GLN A 226 24.63 6.12 -9.86
N PRO A 227 24.34 4.89 -9.37
CA PRO A 227 24.23 3.72 -10.24
C PRO A 227 23.20 3.84 -11.36
N LEU A 228 22.06 4.51 -11.10
CA LEU A 228 21.01 4.77 -12.09
C LEU A 228 21.43 5.91 -13.03
N ARG A 229 22.07 6.95 -12.48
CA ARG A 229 22.56 8.12 -13.24
C ARG A 229 23.58 7.73 -14.31
N GLU A 230 24.60 6.96 -13.92
CA GLU A 230 25.69 6.54 -14.82
C GLU A 230 25.19 5.66 -15.98
N ARG A 231 24.07 4.98 -15.79
CA ARG A 231 23.41 4.15 -16.81
C ARG A 231 22.41 4.91 -17.67
N GLY A 232 22.17 6.20 -17.37
CA GLY A 232 21.25 7.06 -18.12
C GLY A 232 19.77 6.76 -17.88
N TRP A 233 19.44 6.17 -16.72
CA TRP A 233 18.07 5.72 -16.40
C TRP A 233 17.25 6.70 -15.55
N LEU A 234 17.87 7.76 -15.03
CA LEU A 234 17.14 8.80 -14.29
C LEU A 234 16.52 9.82 -15.23
N SER A 235 15.24 10.15 -15.02
CA SER A 235 14.61 11.30 -15.66
C SER A 235 15.34 12.55 -15.21
N PHE A 236 15.59 13.47 -16.14
CA PHE A 236 16.40 14.64 -15.86
C PHE A 236 15.87 15.88 -16.55
N TYR A 237 16.17 17.02 -15.96
CA TYR A 237 16.08 18.32 -16.58
C TYR A 237 17.45 18.70 -17.16
N GLU A 238 17.45 19.23 -18.37
CA GLU A 238 18.61 19.82 -19.04
C GLU A 238 18.17 21.07 -19.82
N ASP A 239 18.79 22.22 -19.53
CA ASP A 239 18.64 23.48 -20.28
C ASP A 239 17.20 23.86 -20.68
N GLY A 240 16.28 23.80 -19.71
CA GLY A 240 14.89 24.20 -19.87
C GLY A 240 13.95 23.07 -20.29
N LYS A 241 14.45 21.85 -20.49
CA LYS A 241 13.66 20.69 -20.94
C LYS A 241 13.75 19.54 -19.96
N VAL A 242 12.69 18.76 -19.87
CA VAL A 242 12.64 17.52 -19.10
C VAL A 242 12.69 16.34 -20.05
N HIS A 243 13.54 15.38 -19.73
CA HIS A 243 13.76 14.14 -20.43
C HIS A 243 13.35 12.99 -19.51
N GLU A 244 12.18 12.43 -19.77
CA GLU A 244 11.71 11.25 -19.04
C GLU A 244 12.55 10.02 -19.38
N ARG A 245 12.86 9.23 -18.34
CA ARG A 245 13.59 7.97 -18.41
C ARG A 245 12.91 6.93 -17.52
N GLN A 246 13.55 5.77 -17.39
CA GLN A 246 13.03 4.59 -16.72
C GLN A 246 12.68 4.86 -15.25
N VAL A 247 13.37 5.79 -14.59
CA VAL A 247 13.13 6.15 -13.19
C VAL A 247 13.01 7.66 -13.03
N THR A 248 11.89 8.12 -12.48
CA THR A 248 11.71 9.51 -12.06
C THR A 248 11.85 9.61 -10.55
N VAL A 249 12.84 10.36 -10.07
CA VAL A 249 13.05 10.55 -8.62
C VAL A 249 12.39 11.84 -8.16
N VAL A 250 11.60 11.74 -7.08
CA VAL A 250 10.88 12.88 -6.50
C VAL A 250 11.26 13.01 -5.02
N GLY A 251 11.74 14.18 -4.59
CA GLY A 251 12.03 14.47 -3.19
C GLY A 251 10.84 15.11 -2.48
N THR A 252 10.51 14.60 -1.29
CA THR A 252 9.44 15.10 -0.40
C THR A 252 9.91 15.17 1.06
N GLY A 253 8.99 15.45 2.01
CA GLY A 253 9.32 15.58 3.43
C GLY A 253 10.20 16.81 3.71
N ASN A 254 11.33 16.63 4.39
CA ASN A 254 12.28 17.72 4.65
C ASN A 254 13.13 18.12 3.44
N THR A 255 12.80 17.68 2.21
CA THR A 255 13.59 18.00 1.02
C THR A 255 13.58 19.52 0.74
N PRO A 256 14.75 20.18 0.71
CA PRO A 256 14.82 21.62 0.43
C PRO A 256 14.68 21.90 -1.07
N PHE A 257 13.61 22.61 -1.45
CA PHE A 257 13.33 22.96 -2.84
C PHE A 257 14.51 23.69 -3.50
N GLU A 258 15.15 24.61 -2.78
CA GLU A 258 16.29 25.39 -3.25
C GLU A 258 17.50 24.52 -3.62
N LEU A 259 17.70 23.36 -2.98
CA LEU A 259 18.78 22.44 -3.36
C LEU A 259 18.44 21.62 -4.59
N ILE A 260 17.16 21.34 -4.86
CA ILE A 260 16.73 20.68 -6.09
C ILE A 260 16.99 21.58 -7.29
N VAL A 261 16.67 22.88 -7.17
CA VAL A 261 16.80 23.83 -8.28
C VAL A 261 18.12 24.61 -8.29
N ALA A 262 19.06 24.28 -7.39
CA ALA A 262 20.35 24.96 -7.27
C ALA A 262 21.18 24.90 -8.57
N ASN A 263 21.13 23.76 -9.27
CA ASN A 263 21.73 23.63 -10.60
C ASN A 263 20.69 23.98 -11.68
N SER A 264 20.94 25.10 -12.37
CA SER A 264 20.06 25.63 -13.40
C SER A 264 20.24 24.97 -14.78
N THR A 265 21.32 24.21 -15.00
CA THR A 265 21.62 23.55 -16.28
C THR A 265 21.24 22.08 -16.27
N TYR A 266 21.55 21.33 -15.21
CA TYR A 266 21.27 19.90 -15.13
C TYR A 266 20.82 19.45 -13.73
N ARG A 267 19.78 18.63 -13.66
CA ARG A 267 19.31 17.97 -12.42
C ARG A 267 18.52 16.71 -12.77
N ASP A 268 18.64 15.66 -11.98
CA ASP A 268 17.99 14.35 -12.22
C ASP A 268 17.10 13.88 -11.06
N ALA A 269 16.56 14.86 -10.34
CA ALA A 269 15.53 14.68 -9.34
C ALA A 269 14.60 15.91 -9.35
N PHE A 270 13.34 15.68 -8.98
CA PHE A 270 12.28 16.66 -9.00
C PHE A 270 11.69 16.82 -7.61
N PHE A 271 10.92 17.89 -7.39
CA PHE A 271 10.26 18.16 -6.11
C PHE A 271 8.80 17.69 -6.08
N ASP A 272 8.33 17.26 -4.92
CA ASP A 272 6.90 17.08 -4.62
C ASP A 272 6.30 18.42 -4.17
N ALA A 273 5.60 19.10 -5.09
CA ALA A 273 5.03 20.41 -4.81
C ALA A 273 3.80 20.33 -3.88
N PRO A 274 3.54 21.35 -3.05
CA PRO A 274 2.31 21.42 -2.26
C PRO A 274 1.09 21.66 -3.16
N LEU A 275 0.23 20.65 -3.32
CA LEU A 275 -0.94 20.68 -4.22
C LEU A 275 -1.93 21.81 -3.88
N ASP A 276 -2.08 22.13 -2.60
CA ASP A 276 -2.96 23.19 -2.09
C ASP A 276 -2.37 24.60 -2.21
N LYS A 277 -1.13 24.74 -2.67
CA LYS A 277 -0.40 26.02 -2.78
C LYS A 277 0.23 26.22 -4.15
N LEU A 278 -0.40 25.66 -5.19
CA LEU A 278 0.09 25.80 -6.56
C LEU A 278 -0.20 27.18 -7.15
N GLU A 279 -1.33 27.80 -6.82
CA GLU A 279 -1.71 29.10 -7.39
C GLU A 279 -0.63 30.16 -7.12
N ASN A 280 -0.22 30.88 -8.17
CA ASN A 280 0.87 31.88 -8.14
C ASN A 280 2.23 31.37 -7.60
N SER A 281 2.45 30.05 -7.59
CA SER A 281 3.72 29.45 -7.19
C SER A 281 4.70 29.28 -8.36
N GLN A 282 5.95 29.00 -8.02
CA GLN A 282 7.03 28.68 -8.97
C GLN A 282 7.01 27.22 -9.45
N PHE A 283 6.14 26.37 -8.91
CA PHE A 283 6.14 24.93 -9.21
C PHE A 283 5.55 24.67 -10.60
N ASN A 284 6.28 23.90 -11.40
CA ASN A 284 5.89 23.43 -12.73
C ASN A 284 6.72 22.20 -13.12
N SER A 285 6.38 21.59 -14.27
CA SER A 285 7.02 20.37 -14.76
C SER A 285 8.55 20.41 -14.86
N THR A 286 9.20 21.58 -14.91
CA THR A 286 10.67 21.67 -14.99
C THR A 286 11.38 21.51 -13.65
N ASN A 287 10.68 21.66 -12.52
CA ASN A 287 11.26 21.60 -11.18
C ASN A 287 10.54 20.62 -10.24
N SER A 288 9.29 20.31 -10.53
CA SER A 288 8.44 19.41 -9.76
C SER A 288 7.85 18.35 -10.67
N TYR A 289 7.57 17.18 -10.10
CA TYR A 289 6.90 16.09 -10.80
C TYR A 289 5.54 15.81 -10.17
N TYR A 290 5.53 15.55 -8.86
CA TYR A 290 4.29 15.49 -8.09
C TYR A 290 3.83 16.87 -7.65
N ALA A 291 2.52 16.95 -7.43
CA ALA A 291 1.92 17.90 -6.52
C ALA A 291 1.03 17.13 -5.53
N SER A 292 1.36 17.14 -4.25
CA SER A 292 0.62 16.38 -3.24
C SER A 292 0.22 17.14 -1.99
N VAL A 293 -0.82 16.64 -1.30
CA VAL A 293 -1.33 17.17 -0.02
C VAL A 293 -2.13 16.10 0.73
N SER A 294 -2.23 16.21 2.06
CA SER A 294 -3.16 15.39 2.85
C SER A 294 -4.58 15.65 2.40
N PHE A 295 -5.31 14.58 2.10
CA PHE A 295 -6.74 14.66 1.79
C PHE A 295 -7.52 15.32 2.91
N TRP A 296 -7.25 14.95 4.17
CA TRP A 296 -7.98 15.50 5.31
C TRP A 296 -7.66 16.97 5.55
N SER A 297 -6.42 17.39 5.34
CA SER A 297 -6.04 18.80 5.50
C SER A 297 -6.63 19.69 4.39
N ALA A 298 -6.64 19.22 3.14
CA ALA A 298 -7.13 20.00 2.00
C ALA A 298 -8.66 19.97 1.86
N ILE A 299 -9.27 18.80 2.01
CA ILE A 299 -10.69 18.56 1.69
C ILE A 299 -11.53 18.47 2.97
N GLY A 300 -10.97 17.96 4.06
CA GLY A 300 -11.70 17.76 5.31
C GLY A 300 -12.49 16.44 5.36
N ASN A 301 -13.26 16.28 6.43
CA ASN A 301 -13.93 15.03 6.76
C ASN A 301 -15.08 14.72 5.78
N VAL A 302 -15.16 13.47 5.30
CA VAL A 302 -16.26 12.94 4.45
C VAL A 302 -16.99 11.74 5.06
N TRP A 303 -16.63 11.35 6.29
CA TRP A 303 -17.14 10.17 6.99
C TRP A 303 -18.65 10.21 7.19
N PHE A 304 -19.19 11.34 7.66
CA PHE A 304 -20.61 11.52 7.95
C PHE A 304 -21.52 11.44 6.71
N ARG A 305 -20.94 11.45 5.51
CA ARG A 305 -21.63 11.34 4.22
C ARG A 305 -21.33 10.03 3.49
N GLY A 306 -20.82 9.02 4.20
CA GLY A 306 -20.47 7.73 3.62
C GLY A 306 -19.36 7.83 2.56
N GLY A 307 -18.43 8.76 2.71
CA GLY A 307 -17.35 9.00 1.75
C GLY A 307 -17.71 9.92 0.59
N LYS A 308 -18.94 10.45 0.51
CA LYS A 308 -19.33 11.42 -0.52
C LYS A 308 -18.96 12.85 -0.11
N PRO A 309 -18.05 13.55 -0.82
CA PRO A 309 -17.74 14.95 -0.53
C PRO A 309 -18.95 15.88 -0.76
N SER A 310 -18.95 17.03 -0.10
CA SER A 310 -19.87 18.15 -0.38
C SER A 310 -19.57 18.82 -1.72
N ASP A 311 -20.47 19.65 -2.21
CA ASP A 311 -20.25 20.38 -3.46
C ASP A 311 -19.03 21.33 -3.36
N GLU A 312 -18.81 21.92 -2.19
CA GLU A 312 -17.62 22.72 -1.91
C GLU A 312 -16.34 21.86 -1.90
N GLN A 313 -16.39 20.68 -1.26
CA GLN A 313 -15.26 19.75 -1.25
C GLN A 313 -14.95 19.22 -2.66
N MET A 314 -15.98 18.90 -3.45
CA MET A 314 -15.84 18.52 -4.86
C MET A 314 -15.23 19.66 -5.69
N ALA A 315 -15.64 20.91 -5.47
CA ALA A 315 -15.07 22.06 -6.14
C ALA A 315 -13.57 22.22 -5.81
N LYS A 316 -13.16 21.98 -4.55
CA LYS A 316 -11.75 21.98 -4.13
C LYS A 316 -10.94 20.90 -4.82
N ILE A 317 -11.44 19.65 -4.83
CA ILE A 317 -10.79 18.51 -5.51
C ILE A 317 -10.53 18.87 -6.99
N ARG A 318 -11.58 19.32 -7.70
CA ARG A 318 -11.51 19.70 -9.11
C ARG A 318 -10.53 20.84 -9.36
N ALA A 319 -10.55 21.87 -8.52
CA ALA A 319 -9.66 23.02 -8.65
C ALA A 319 -8.19 22.61 -8.49
N GLN A 320 -7.88 21.79 -7.48
CA GLN A 320 -6.52 21.32 -7.20
C GLN A 320 -5.99 20.42 -8.31
N ILE A 321 -6.76 19.42 -8.75
CA ILE A 321 -6.38 18.53 -9.87
C ILE A 321 -6.16 19.35 -11.15
N LYS A 322 -7.07 20.30 -11.44
CA LYS A 322 -6.95 21.16 -12.62
C LYS A 322 -5.69 22.03 -12.58
N GLU A 323 -5.37 22.62 -11.44
CA GLU A 323 -4.19 23.48 -11.29
C GLU A 323 -2.88 22.69 -11.43
N ALA A 324 -2.81 21.48 -10.85
CA ALA A 324 -1.67 20.59 -11.06
C ALA A 324 -1.47 20.26 -12.54
N ARG A 325 -2.54 19.83 -13.22
CA ARG A 325 -2.52 19.53 -14.66
C ARG A 325 -2.10 20.72 -15.50
N ALA A 326 -2.59 21.93 -15.19
CA ALA A 326 -2.22 23.15 -15.91
C ALA A 326 -0.72 23.47 -15.82
N ARG A 327 -0.04 22.98 -14.79
CA ARG A 327 1.40 23.13 -14.55
C ARG A 327 2.23 21.95 -15.02
N GLY A 328 1.58 20.93 -15.60
CA GLY A 328 2.23 19.68 -15.99
C GLY A 328 2.71 18.85 -14.80
N LEU A 329 2.02 18.96 -13.65
CA LEU A 329 2.32 18.21 -12.43
C LEU A 329 1.30 17.09 -12.24
N HIS A 330 1.76 16.01 -11.61
CA HIS A 330 0.95 14.84 -11.30
C HIS A 330 0.32 14.99 -9.90
N SER A 331 -1.00 15.14 -9.86
CA SER A 331 -1.76 15.31 -8.62
C SER A 331 -1.84 14.00 -7.81
N ARG A 332 -1.65 14.11 -6.49
CA ARG A 332 -1.76 13.01 -5.52
C ARG A 332 -2.32 13.50 -4.19
N TYR A 333 -3.27 12.77 -3.61
CA TYR A 333 -3.67 12.98 -2.21
C TYR A 333 -3.13 11.85 -1.34
N TRP A 334 -2.42 12.19 -0.26
CA TRP A 334 -2.04 11.21 0.78
C TRP A 334 -3.04 11.24 1.94
N GLU A 335 -2.88 10.32 2.90
CA GLU A 335 -3.83 10.18 4.02
C GLU A 335 -5.28 9.84 3.59
N LEU A 336 -5.45 9.04 2.53
CA LEU A 336 -6.78 8.59 2.13
C LEU A 336 -7.43 7.68 3.19
N PRO A 337 -8.77 7.63 3.29
CA PRO A 337 -9.44 6.76 4.24
C PRO A 337 -9.09 5.29 4.00
N ALA A 338 -8.63 4.57 5.04
CA ALA A 338 -8.31 3.15 4.94
C ALA A 338 -9.49 2.23 5.30
N TRP A 339 -10.29 2.60 6.32
CA TRP A 339 -11.42 1.80 6.81
C TRP A 339 -12.57 2.68 7.34
N PRO A 340 -13.86 2.36 7.07
CA PRO A 340 -14.33 1.17 6.36
C PRO A 340 -14.07 1.18 4.84
N ILE A 341 -13.93 -0.03 4.28
CA ILE A 341 -13.60 -0.26 2.86
C ILE A 341 -14.57 0.45 1.91
N HIS A 342 -15.87 0.48 2.22
CA HIS A 342 -16.83 1.17 1.35
C HIS A 342 -16.60 2.68 1.26
N ILE A 343 -16.12 3.32 2.33
CA ILE A 343 -15.77 4.76 2.33
C ILE A 343 -14.47 4.98 1.56
N ARG A 344 -13.46 4.14 1.80
CA ARG A 344 -12.21 4.13 1.02
C ARG A 344 -12.49 4.04 -0.47
N ASN A 345 -13.18 2.99 -0.90
CA ASN A 345 -13.48 2.73 -2.30
C ASN A 345 -14.32 3.86 -2.90
N ARG A 346 -15.25 4.45 -2.14
CA ARG A 346 -16.02 5.60 -2.62
C ARG A 346 -15.14 6.82 -2.88
N VAL A 347 -14.19 7.11 -2.00
CA VAL A 347 -13.24 8.22 -2.19
C VAL A 347 -12.30 7.94 -3.36
N TRP A 348 -11.75 6.73 -3.46
CA TRP A 348 -10.88 6.32 -4.56
C TRP A 348 -11.59 6.43 -5.91
N GLN A 349 -12.82 5.91 -6.01
CA GLN A 349 -13.65 6.03 -7.21
C GLN A 349 -13.83 7.49 -7.62
N ILE A 350 -14.18 8.38 -6.66
CA ILE A 350 -14.37 9.80 -6.94
C ILE A 350 -13.08 10.45 -7.43
N LEU A 351 -11.93 10.18 -6.79
CA LEU A 351 -10.66 10.77 -7.21
C LEU A 351 -10.26 10.31 -8.62
N ILE A 352 -10.47 9.04 -8.94
CA ILE A 352 -10.22 8.49 -10.29
C ILE A 352 -11.18 9.11 -11.32
N GLU A 353 -12.48 9.20 -11.01
CA GLU A 353 -13.49 9.84 -11.88
C GLU A 353 -13.17 11.32 -12.15
N GLU A 354 -12.66 12.04 -11.15
CA GLU A 354 -12.22 13.43 -11.29
C GLU A 354 -10.82 13.57 -11.94
N GLY A 355 -10.18 12.44 -12.27
CA GLY A 355 -8.94 12.38 -13.03
C GLY A 355 -7.70 12.74 -12.21
N ILE A 356 -7.61 12.26 -10.97
CA ILE A 356 -6.35 12.25 -10.20
C ILE A 356 -5.26 11.50 -11.00
N ASP A 357 -4.03 12.01 -10.99
CA ASP A 357 -2.95 11.38 -11.78
C ASP A 357 -2.40 10.13 -11.10
N LEU A 358 -2.20 10.16 -9.78
CA LEU A 358 -1.75 9.01 -8.99
C LEU A 358 -2.64 8.80 -7.77
N LEU A 359 -3.24 7.61 -7.67
CA LEU A 359 -3.95 7.19 -6.45
C LEU A 359 -2.93 6.74 -5.40
N ASN A 360 -2.88 7.39 -4.24
CA ASN A 360 -2.04 6.98 -3.13
C ASN A 360 -2.67 5.81 -2.36
N VAL A 361 -2.00 4.67 -2.26
CA VAL A 361 -2.63 3.43 -1.80
C VAL A 361 -1.85 2.70 -0.72
N ASP A 362 -2.55 2.31 0.34
CA ASP A 362 -2.09 1.37 1.36
C ASP A 362 -2.56 -0.08 1.08
N ASP A 363 -3.62 -0.26 0.29
CA ASP A 363 -4.13 -1.59 -0.12
C ASP A 363 -3.91 -1.76 -1.63
N LEU A 364 -2.79 -2.40 -1.99
CA LEU A 364 -2.37 -2.61 -3.39
C LEU A 364 -3.39 -3.46 -4.14
N ASP A 365 -3.80 -4.59 -3.55
CA ASP A 365 -4.73 -5.53 -4.17
C ASP A 365 -6.09 -4.88 -4.42
N GLY A 366 -6.61 -4.16 -3.42
CA GLY A 366 -7.86 -3.42 -3.57
C GLY A 366 -7.77 -2.38 -4.68
N ALA A 367 -6.63 -1.69 -4.80
CA ALA A 367 -6.44 -0.64 -5.80
C ALA A 367 -6.27 -1.14 -7.23
N THR A 368 -5.68 -2.32 -7.45
CA THR A 368 -5.28 -2.76 -8.79
C THR A 368 -6.11 -3.90 -9.37
N LYS A 369 -6.94 -4.57 -8.56
CA LYS A 369 -7.82 -5.66 -9.02
C LYS A 369 -9.25 -5.22 -9.33
N GLU A 370 -9.63 -4.00 -8.96
CA GLU A 370 -10.95 -3.44 -9.20
C GLU A 370 -10.96 -2.59 -10.48
N ASP A 371 -12.06 -2.66 -11.24
CA ASP A 371 -12.30 -1.76 -12.37
C ASP A 371 -13.01 -0.49 -11.88
N TRP A 372 -12.21 0.52 -11.53
CA TRP A 372 -12.68 1.81 -11.02
C TRP A 372 -13.46 2.64 -12.04
N THR A 373 -13.41 2.29 -13.33
CA THR A 373 -14.11 3.01 -14.40
C THR A 373 -15.57 2.56 -14.57
N LYS A 374 -15.94 1.44 -13.96
CA LYS A 374 -17.32 0.95 -13.95
C LYS A 374 -18.03 1.42 -12.68
N PRO A 375 -19.22 2.03 -12.78
CA PRO A 375 -20.06 2.26 -11.61
C PRO A 375 -20.27 0.93 -10.89
N SER A 376 -19.97 0.89 -9.58
CA SER A 376 -20.21 -0.26 -8.72
C SER A 376 -21.72 -0.51 -8.58
N GLY A 377 -22.30 -1.15 -9.60
CA GLY A 377 -23.67 -1.60 -9.66
C GLY A 377 -23.71 -2.91 -10.43
N ILE A 378 -24.33 -3.93 -9.80
CA ILE A 378 -24.43 -5.33 -10.24
C ILE A 378 -23.14 -6.10 -9.85
N PHE A 379 -22.97 -6.66 -8.65
CA PHE A 379 -23.81 -7.61 -7.93
C PHE A 379 -23.76 -7.36 -6.41
N ARG A 380 -24.92 -7.40 -5.73
CA ARG A 380 -25.06 -7.63 -4.28
C ARG A 380 -25.85 -8.90 -4.08
#